data_AF-A0P516-F1
#
_entry.id   AF-A0P516-F1
#
_cell.length_a   1.000
_cell.length_b   1.000
_cell.length_c   1.000
_cell.angle_alpha   90.00
_cell.angle_beta   90.00
_cell.angle_gamma   90.00
#
_symmetry.space_group_name_H-M   'P 1'
#
loop_
_entity.id
_entity.type
_entity.pdbx_description
1 polymer ?
#
loop_
_entity_poly.entity_id
_entity_poly.type
_entity_poly.pdbx_seq_one_letter_code
_entity_poly.pdbx_strand_id
1 'polypeptide(L)' 'MYEKFLVYFLTHTTEFVIGALSISIMIVFVSIVFVLFDRPALRQTDGHQTIKKKKELKIKYSKEFLRRVKGIDLDLK' A
#
# COMPACT_ATOMS: atom_id res chain seq x y z
N MET A 1 21.47 -4.65 -41.79
CA MET A 1 21.38 -4.77 -40.31
C MET A 1 19.97 -5.14 -39.87
N TYR A 2 18.94 -4.48 -40.38
CA TYR A 2 17.53 -4.74 -40.05
C TYR A 2 17.08 -6.20 -40.30
N GLU A 3 17.47 -6.78 -41.43
CA GLU A 3 17.18 -8.17 -41.78
C GLU A 3 17.69 -9.18 -40.74
N LYS A 4 18.91 -8.97 -40.22
CA LYS A 4 19.49 -9.86 -39.20
C LYS A 4 18.74 -9.78 -37.87
N PHE A 5 18.26 -8.59 -37.52
CA PHE A 5 17.44 -8.38 -36.33
C PHE A 5 16.07 -9.04 -36.48
N LEU A 6 15.40 -8.88 -37.64
CA LEU A 6 14.10 -9.48 -37.91
C LEU A 6 14.17 -11.01 -37.90
N VAL A 7 15.18 -11.61 -38.51
CA VAL A 7 15.37 -13.07 -38.51
C VAL A 7 15.64 -13.57 -37.10
N TYR A 8 16.49 -12.87 -36.32
CA TYR A 8 16.74 -13.21 -34.93
C TYR A 8 15.46 -13.13 -34.09
N PHE A 9 14.70 -12.04 -34.24
CA PHE A 9 13.45 -11.83 -33.52
C PHE A 9 12.40 -12.87 -33.88
N LEU A 10 12.21 -13.17 -35.18
CA LEU A 10 11.29 -14.22 -35.63
C LEU A 10 11.66 -15.58 -35.04
N THR A 11 12.94 -15.93 -35.07
CA THR A 11 13.44 -17.23 -34.60
C THR A 11 13.25 -17.40 -33.09
N HIS A 12 13.37 -16.31 -32.32
CA HIS A 12 13.25 -16.33 -30.86
C HIS A 12 11.92 -15.74 -30.36
N THR A 13 10.92 -15.59 -31.25
CA THR A 13 9.59 -15.06 -30.86
C THR A 13 8.96 -15.93 -29.78
N THR A 14 9.10 -17.25 -29.91
CA THR A 14 8.60 -18.23 -28.94
C THR A 14 9.29 -18.08 -27.58
N GLU A 15 10.62 -17.95 -27.57
CA GLU A 15 11.38 -17.69 -26.34
C GLU A 15 11.01 -16.35 -25.70
N PHE A 16 10.75 -15.32 -26.50
CA PHE A 16 10.28 -14.03 -26.00
C PHE A 16 8.91 -14.14 -25.32
N VAL A 17 7.98 -14.88 -25.92
CA VAL A 17 6.65 -15.11 -25.34
C VAL A 17 6.76 -15.92 -24.04
N ILE A 18 7.58 -16.96 -24.02
CA ILE A 18 7.84 -17.77 -22.81
C ILE A 18 8.50 -16.92 -21.72
N GLY A 19 9.47 -16.08 -22.10
CA GLY A 19 10.14 -15.15 -21.20
C GLY A 19 9.17 -14.16 -20.57
N ALA A 20 8.34 -13.49 -21.38
CA ALA A 20 7.32 -12.56 -20.90
C ALA A 20 6.31 -13.25 -19.96
N LEU A 21 5.88 -14.47 -20.32
CA LEU A 21 4.99 -15.28 -19.48
C LEU A 21 5.64 -15.62 -18.14
N SER A 22 6.91 -16.04 -18.15
CA SER A 22 7.65 -16.38 -16.93
C SER A 22 7.81 -15.17 -16.00
N ILE A 23 8.09 -13.99 -16.55
CA ILE A 23 8.20 -12.74 -15.78
C ILE A 23 6.86 -12.35 -15.17
N SER A 24 5.76 -12.50 -15.93
CA SER A 24 4.41 -12.24 -15.41
C SER A 24 4.10 -13.13 -14.21
N ILE A 25 4.38 -14.43 -14.31
CA ILE A 25 4.20 -15.39 -13.22
C ILE A 25 5.09 -15.01 -12.03
N MET A 26 6.35 -14.66 -12.28
CA MET A 26 7.30 -14.29 -11.22
C MET A 26 6.83 -13.07 -10.42
N ILE A 27 6.32 -12.03 -11.08
CA ILE A 27 5.79 -10.83 -10.41
C ILE A 27 4.59 -11.18 -9.52
N VAL A 28 3.70 -12.05 -10.01
CA VAL A 28 2.54 -12.52 -9.22
C VAL A 28 3.00 -13.29 -7.98
N PHE A 29 3.99 -14.18 -8.11
CA PHE A 29 4.57 -14.88 -6.97
C PHE A 29 5.18 -13.92 -5.94
N VAL A 30 5.98 -12.96 -6.39
CA VAL A 30 6.58 -11.95 -5.51
C VAL A 30 5.48 -11.14 -4.80
N SER A 31 4.40 -10.78 -5.50
CA SER A 31 3.26 -10.07 -4.91
C SER A 31 2.56 -10.88 -3.83
N ILE A 32 2.32 -12.18 -4.07
CA ILE A 32 1.70 -13.08 -3.07
C ILE A 32 2.61 -13.22 -1.85
N VAL A 33 3.91 -13.46 -2.07
CA VAL A 33 4.90 -13.55 -0.99
C VAL A 33 4.95 -12.24 -0.21
N PHE A 34 5.01 -11.10 -0.89
CA PHE A 34 4.98 -9.78 -0.28
C PHE A 34 3.75 -9.62 0.61
N VAL A 35 2.55 -9.91 0.11
CA VAL A 35 1.29 -9.82 0.90
C VAL A 35 1.26 -10.78 2.09
N LEU A 36 1.83 -11.98 1.96
CA LEU A 36 1.90 -12.94 3.05
C LEU A 36 2.86 -12.49 4.16
N PHE A 37 4.02 -11.94 3.79
CA PHE A 37 5.02 -11.42 4.73
C PHE A 37 4.64 -10.03 5.28
N ASP A 38 3.89 -9.23 4.54
CA ASP A 38 3.45 -7.87 4.90
C ASP A 38 2.14 -7.88 5.73
N ARG A 39 2.02 -8.84 6.66
CA ARG A 39 1.05 -8.77 7.77
C ARG A 39 1.66 -7.96 8.94
N PRO A 40 0.84 -7.21 9.69
CA PRO A 40 1.02 -5.78 9.87
C PRO A 40 2.08 -5.45 10.91
N ALA A 41 3.30 -5.23 10.45
CA ALA A 41 4.30 -4.46 11.19
C ALA A 41 4.66 -3.20 10.39
N LEU A 42 3.68 -2.30 10.26
CA LEU A 42 3.95 -0.86 10.30
C LEU A 42 4.90 -0.29 9.22
N ARG A 43 4.54 -0.30 7.94
CA ARG A 43 5.15 0.58 6.91
C ARG A 43 4.08 0.86 5.84
N GLN A 44 3.40 2.00 5.69
CA GLN A 44 3.81 3.41 5.73
C GLN A 44 5.16 3.69 5.06
N THR A 45 5.29 3.31 3.79
CA THR A 45 6.17 3.89 2.73
C THR A 45 6.02 2.93 1.54
N ASP A 46 5.41 3.23 0.40
CA ASP A 46 5.19 4.46 -0.34
C ASP A 46 3.92 4.32 -1.19
N GLY A 47 3.21 5.44 -1.42
CA GLY A 47 2.06 5.48 -2.33
C GLY A 47 0.72 5.68 -1.63
N HIS A 48 0.53 6.88 -1.08
CA HIS A 48 -0.78 7.56 -1.00
C HIS A 48 -1.99 6.68 -0.66
N GLN A 49 -2.17 6.32 0.61
CA GLN A 49 -3.51 6.04 1.15
C GLN A 49 -3.58 6.29 2.67
N THR A 50 -4.50 7.20 2.99
CA THR A 50 -4.91 7.69 4.30
C THR A 50 -5.18 6.58 5.30
N ILE A 51 -4.33 6.40 6.32
CA ILE A 51 -4.77 5.79 7.59
C ILE A 51 -4.26 6.63 8.76
N LYS A 52 -5.24 7.30 9.37
CA LYS A 52 -5.16 8.15 10.54
C LYS A 52 -4.37 7.45 11.66
N LYS A 53 -3.15 7.91 11.94
CA LYS A 53 -2.58 7.72 13.27
C LYS A 53 -3.50 8.45 14.24
N LYS A 54 -4.17 7.67 15.08
CA LYS A 54 -5.02 8.08 16.20
C LYS A 54 -4.17 8.96 17.14
N LYS A 55 -3.97 10.24 16.78
CA LYS A 55 -3.66 11.27 17.75
C LYS A 55 -4.90 11.32 18.62
N GLU A 56 -4.78 10.90 19.87
CA GLU A 56 -5.77 11.23 20.87
C GLU A 56 -6.06 12.73 20.72
N LEU A 57 -7.24 13.03 20.20
CA LEU A 57 -7.73 14.38 20.09
C LEU A 57 -7.91 14.83 21.54
N LYS A 58 -6.88 15.46 22.12
CA LYS A 58 -7.05 16.29 23.30
C LYS A 58 -7.98 17.42 22.87
N ILE A 59 -9.28 17.19 22.98
CA ILE A 59 -10.31 18.19 22.73
C ILE A 59 -10.09 19.26 23.80
N LYS A 60 -9.51 20.39 23.39
CA LYS A 60 -9.35 21.55 24.27
C LYS A 60 -10.70 22.26 24.33
N TYR A 61 -11.42 22.07 25.43
CA TYR A 61 -12.66 22.80 25.67
C TYR A 61 -12.37 24.24 26.12
N SER A 62 -13.22 25.18 25.73
CA SER A 62 -13.16 26.56 26.22
C SER A 62 -13.39 26.61 27.74
N LYS A 63 -12.77 27.57 28.43
CA LYS A 63 -12.93 27.74 29.88
C LYS A 63 -14.40 27.96 30.28
N GLU A 64 -15.17 28.64 29.44
CA GLU A 64 -16.61 28.83 29.67
C GLU A 64 -17.41 27.53 29.54
N PHE A 65 -16.98 26.61 28.67
CA PHE A 65 -17.61 25.29 28.54
C PHE A 65 -17.35 24.45 29.78
N LEU A 66 -16.09 24.35 30.22
CA LEU A 66 -15.73 23.60 31.43
C LEU A 66 -16.46 24.14 32.66
N ARG A 67 -16.64 25.46 32.77
CA ARG A 67 -17.35 26.08 33.89
C ARG A 67 -18.83 25.70 33.93
N ARG A 68 -19.47 25.53 32.78
CA ARG A 68 -20.87 25.09 32.66
C ARG A 68 -21.04 23.58 32.89
N VAL A 69 -20.08 22.78 32.44
CA VAL A 69 -20.15 21.30 32.51
C VAL A 69 -19.63 20.75 33.84
N LYS A 70 -18.93 21.55 34.66
CA LYS A 70 -18.41 21.13 35.99
C LYS A 70 -19.47 20.55 36.95
N GLY A 71 -20.77 20.78 36.71
CA GLY A 71 -21.88 20.22 37.49
C GLY A 71 -22.75 19.20 36.76
N ILE A 72 -22.41 18.83 35.52
CA ILE A 72 -23.13 17.84 34.71
C ILE A 72 -22.15 16.71 34.48
N ASP A 73 -22.34 15.60 35.18
CA ASP A 73 -21.48 14.42 35.08
C ASP A 73 -21.61 13.84 33.67
N LEU A 74 -20.65 14.18 32.81
CA LEU A 74 -20.60 13.72 31.43
C LEU A 74 -19.71 12.49 31.39
N ASP A 75 -20.30 11.34 31.70
CA ASP A 75 -19.64 10.03 31.61
C ASP A 75 -19.38 9.72 30.12
N LEU A 76 -18.14 9.91 29.69
CA LEU A 76 -17.67 9.58 28.35
C LEU A 76 -17.08 8.15 28.38
N LYS A 77 -17.87 7.16 27.99
CA LYS A 77 -17.43 5.77 27.82
C LYS A 77 -16.71 5.54 26.48
#